data_AF-A0A965FLR4-F1
#
_entry.id   AF-A0A965FLR4-F1
#
_cell.length_a   1.000
_cell.length_b   1.000
_cell.length_c   1.000
_cell.angle_alpha   90.00
_cell.angle_beta   90.00
_cell.angle_gamma   90.00
#
_symmetry.space_group_name_H-M   'P 1'
#
loop_
_entity.id
_entity.type
_entity.pdbx_description
1 polymer ?
#
loop_
_entity_poly.entity_id
_entity_poly.type
_entity_poly.pdbx_seq_one_letter_code
_entity_poly.pdbx_strand_id
1 'polypeptide(L)' 'IKNNMLYVQAGAGIVADSVPESEWMETQNKARAVLRAAELVNLGLDTSLKDTSLKGEE' A
#
# COMPACT_ATOMS: atom_id res chain seq x y z
N ILE A 1 -2.79 -11.36 -3.39
CA ILE A 1 -2.62 -11.75 -1.96
C ILE A 1 -2.59 -13.27 -1.91
N LYS A 2 -1.59 -13.86 -1.25
CA LYS A 2 -1.50 -15.31 -1.06
C LYS A 2 -0.87 -15.58 0.31
N ASN A 3 -1.44 -16.51 1.08
CA ASN A 3 -0.95 -16.87 2.41
C ASN A 3 -0.77 -15.66 3.34
N ASN A 4 -1.79 -14.78 3.42
CA ASN A 4 -1.74 -13.53 4.20
C ASN A 4 -0.64 -12.54 3.82
N MET A 5 0.09 -12.75 2.72
CA MET A 5 1.08 -11.80 2.20
C MET A 5 0.53 -11.04 0.99
N LEU A 6 0.65 -9.71 1.06
CA LEU A 6 0.38 -8.81 -0.05
C LEU A 6 1.64 -8.69 -0.91
N TYR A 7 1.52 -9.07 -2.17
CA TYR A 7 2.57 -8.88 -3.17
C TYR A 7 2.14 -7.74 -4.09
N VAL A 8 3.02 -6.78 -4.29
CA VAL A 8 2.81 -5.64 -5.19
C VAL A 8 3.88 -5.69 -6.25
N GLN A 9 3.45 -5.69 -7.52
CA GLN A 9 4.33 -5.55 -8.66
C GLN A 9 4.00 -4.23 -9.36
N ALA A 10 5.04 -3.48 -9.67
CA ALA A 10 4.96 -2.27 -10.46
C ALA A 10 6.01 -2.34 -11.58
N GLY A 11 5.79 -1.58 -12.63
CA GLY A 11 6.73 -1.42 -13.72
C GLY A 11 6.64 -0.04 -14.35
N ALA A 12 7.59 0.21 -15.25
CA ALA A 12 7.72 1.43 -16.01
C ALA A 12 7.82 1.09 -17.51
N GLY A 13 7.33 2.00 -18.36
CA GLY A 13 7.41 1.85 -19.81
C GLY A 13 8.66 2.55 -20.31
N ILE A 14 9.62 1.80 -20.82
CA ILE A 14 10.87 2.36 -21.32
C ILE A 14 10.69 2.86 -22.75
N VAL A 15 11.05 4.12 -22.98
CA VAL A 15 11.10 4.77 -24.29
C VAL A 15 12.53 5.23 -24.61
N ALA A 16 12.77 5.73 -25.83
CA ALA A 16 14.12 6.02 -26.31
C ALA A 16 14.86 7.09 -25.49
N ASP A 17 14.12 8.01 -24.88
CA ASP A 17 14.60 9.12 -24.05
C ASP A 17 14.40 8.88 -22.54
N SER A 18 14.01 7.67 -22.14
CA SER A 18 13.85 7.31 -20.72
C SER A 18 15.16 7.47 -19.95
N VAL A 19 15.04 7.98 -18.72
CA VAL A 19 16.15 8.08 -17.76
C VAL A 19 16.01 6.95 -16.74
N PRO A 20 16.96 6.01 -16.63
CA PRO A 20 16.84 4.83 -15.77
C PRO A 20 16.43 5.15 -14.33
N GLU A 21 17.00 6.20 -13.75
CA GLU A 21 16.71 6.64 -12.39
C GLU A 21 15.26 7.12 -12.23
N SER A 22 14.74 7.84 -13.24
CA SER A 22 13.35 8.32 -13.25
C SER A 22 12.35 7.16 -13.34
N GLU A 23 12.60 6.21 -14.23
CA GLU A 23 11.75 5.03 -14.42
C GLU A 23 11.74 4.12 -13.18
N TRP A 24 12.90 4.01 -12.51
CA TRP A 24 13.02 3.34 -11.22
C TRP A 24 12.17 4.03 -10.15
N MET A 25 12.28 5.37 -10.04
CA MET A 25 11.47 6.14 -9.09
C MET A 25 9.97 6.01 -9.39
N GLU A 26 9.56 6.00 -10.65
CA GLU A 26 8.18 5.79 -11.05
C GLU A 26 7.66 4.42 -10.58
N THR A 27 8.44 3.36 -10.82
CA THR A 27 8.11 2.00 -10.39
C THR A 27 7.96 1.92 -8.87
N GLN A 28 8.88 2.54 -8.12
CA GLN A 28 8.82 2.61 -6.65
C GLN A 28 7.59 3.39 -6.16
N ASN A 29 7.28 4.53 -6.78
CA ASN A 29 6.14 5.37 -6.42
C ASN A 29 4.80 4.65 -6.66
N LYS A 30 4.66 3.96 -7.80
CA LYS A 30 3.49 3.13 -8.11
C LYS A 30 3.27 2.03 -7.08
N ALA A 31 4.33 1.29 -6.72
CA ALA A 31 4.25 0.24 -5.71
C ALA A 31 3.90 0.81 -4.32
N ARG A 32 4.53 1.93 -3.94
CA ARG A 32 4.30 2.59 -2.64
C ARG A 32 2.86 3.04 -2.46
N ALA A 33 2.20 3.50 -3.53
CA ALA A 33 0.80 3.91 -3.45
C ALA A 33 -0.12 2.76 -2.99
N VAL A 34 0.08 1.56 -3.53
CA VAL A 34 -0.71 0.37 -3.16
C VAL A 34 -0.43 -0.05 -1.72
N LEU A 35 0.84 -0.06 -1.31
CA LEU A 35 1.22 -0.37 0.06
C LEU A 35 0.63 0.63 1.06
N ARG A 36 0.68 1.92 0.73
CA ARG A 36 0.14 2.97 1.60
C ARG A 36 -1.37 2.87 1.76
N ALA A 37 -2.09 2.52 0.69
CA ALA A 37 -3.53 2.27 0.77
C ALA A 37 -3.84 1.09 1.69
N ALA A 38 -3.06 0.00 1.62
CA ALA A 38 -3.22 -1.16 2.50
C ALA A 38 -2.95 -0.81 3.97
N GLU A 39 -1.91 0.00 4.25
CA GLU A 39 -1.62 0.50 5.60
C GLU A 39 -2.76 1.35 6.18
N LEU A 40 -3.33 2.25 5.38
CA LEU A 40 -4.43 3.11 5.82
C LEU A 40 -5.68 2.30 6.17
N VAL A 41 -6.00 1.27 5.39
CA VAL A 41 -7.11 0.35 5.69
C VAL A 41 -6.82 -0.41 6.98
N ASN A 42 -5.61 -0.92 7.18
CA ASN A 42 -5.25 -1.63 8.41
C ASN A 42 -5.38 -0.72 9.65
N LEU A 43 -4.88 0.52 9.57
CA LEU A 43 -4.98 1.49 10.65
C LEU A 43 -6.44 1.89 10.96
N GLY A 44 -7.26 2.09 9.91
CA GLY A 44 -8.69 2.36 10.08
C GLY A 44 -9.44 1.21 10.73
N LEU A 45 -9.09 -0.03 10.37
CA LEU A 45 -9.62 -1.24 11.00
C LEU A 45 -9.22 -1.31 12.48
N ASP A 46 -7.95 -1.10 12.81
CA ASP A 46 -7.45 -1.11 14.19
C ASP A 46 -8.15 -0.07 15.09
N THR A 47 -8.46 1.10 14.53
CA THR A 47 -9.17 2.17 15.24
C THR A 47 -10.64 1.78 15.49
N SER A 48 -11.31 1.20 14.50
CA SER A 48 -12.70 0.73 14.63
C SER A 48 -12.87 -0.44 15.61
N LEU A 49 -11.87 -1.32 15.74
CA LEU A 49 -11.90 -2.43 16.69
C LEU A 49 -11.81 -1.93 18.14
N LYS A 50 -10.98 -0.90 18.40
CA LYS A 50 -10.87 -0.29 19.73
C LYS A 50 -12.18 0.39 20.17
N ASP A 51 -12.84 1.09 19.26
CA ASP A 51 -14.13 1.74 19.55
C ASP A 51 -15.25 0.76 19.87
N THR A 52 -15.18 -0.47 19.33
CA THR A 52 -16.18 -1.51 19.59
C THR A 52 -15.94 -2.18 20.95
N SER A 53 -14.68 -2.38 21.34
CA SER A 53 -14.33 -2.95 22.65
C SER A 53 -14.60 -2.01 23.83
N LEU A 54 -14.65 -0.70 23.61
CA LEU A 54 -14.93 0.29 24.65
C LEU A 54 -16.42 0.55 24.89
N LYS A 55 -17.32 0.01 24.06
CA LYS A 55 -18.78 0.16 24.19
C LYS A 55 -19.48 -1.00 24.89
N GLY A 56 -18.73 -1.96 25.44
CA GLY A 56 -19.24 -3.17 26.07
C GLY A 56 -19.37 -3.12 27.60
N GLU A 57 -19.08 -1.99 28.24
CA GLU A 57 -19.18 -1.82 29.69
C GLU A 57 -20.06 -0.59 30.01
N GLU A 58 -21.36 -0.69 29.74
CA GLU A 58 -22.41 0.10 30.42
C GLU A 58 -23.58 -0.80 30.79
#